data_AF-A0A348VSN6-F1
#
_entry.id   AF-A0A348VSN6-F1
#
_cell.length_a   1.000
_cell.length_b   1.000
_cell.length_c   1.000
_cell.angle_alpha   90.00
_cell.angle_beta   90.00
_cell.angle_gamma   90.00
#
_symmetry.space_group_name_H-M   'P 1'
#
loop_
_entity.id
_entity.type
_entity.pdbx_description
1 polymer ?
#
loop_
_entity_poly.entity_id
_entity_poly.type
_entity_poly.pdbx_seq_one_letter_code
_entity_poly.pdbx_strand_id
1 'polypeptide(L)'
;MNHLDQSPAGTHEKTVPSAPSLGSLFLTFLKIGSTAFGGFMALISVVQNYAVVRRKLIEEEDMLDGISLATILPGPVAVNVVAYVGYRVRGVAGAVVCAVAVLLPSFLLLLGLSYAYFRFDQVPAVEKFFMGFIPAVARIIAAASWNMGKKAITGMVEMLITLAAFGLLLGIGGFVVTLGIISGSGIIGLLAFRQSSGPPSQPKKERLTGARLNSAAAAMVAVPFLSMDLALAGKLFVTFAGMSVLLFGGGYVFIPLIQEIVVTGHGWVTQQEFIDGIAL
;
A
#
# COMPACT_ATOMS: atom_id res chain seq x y z
N MET A 1 -40.53 58.91 -24.44
CA MET A 1 -40.74 57.95 -23.34
C MET A 1 -40.30 56.58 -23.82
N ASN A 2 -39.16 56.12 -23.30
CA ASN A 2 -38.50 54.86 -23.66
C ASN A 2 -39.24 53.67 -23.06
N HIS A 3 -39.56 52.67 -23.89
CA HIS A 3 -39.87 51.31 -23.43
C HIS A 3 -38.75 50.40 -23.92
N LEU A 4 -37.77 50.15 -23.05
CA LEU A 4 -36.76 49.11 -23.24
C LEU A 4 -37.27 47.82 -22.60
N ASP A 5 -37.42 46.84 -23.47
CA ASP A 5 -37.57 45.41 -23.23
C ASP A 5 -36.47 44.91 -22.25
N GLN A 6 -36.86 44.42 -21.08
CA GLN A 6 -35.96 43.74 -20.14
C GLN A 6 -36.39 42.29 -20.02
N SER A 7 -35.83 41.46 -20.91
CA SER A 7 -35.78 40.01 -20.75
C SER A 7 -34.87 39.67 -19.56
N PRO A 8 -35.31 38.87 -18.57
CA PRO A 8 -34.48 38.53 -17.42
C PRO A 8 -33.38 37.56 -17.86
N ALA A 9 -32.13 38.00 -17.68
CA ALA A 9 -30.93 37.21 -17.89
C ALA A 9 -31.00 35.91 -17.06
N GLY A 10 -31.06 34.77 -17.75
CA GLY A 10 -30.94 33.46 -17.12
C GLY A 10 -29.58 33.33 -16.43
N THR A 11 -29.59 33.33 -15.11
CA THR A 11 -28.45 32.94 -14.29
C THR A 11 -28.21 31.45 -14.51
N HIS A 12 -27.27 31.11 -15.40
CA HIS A 12 -26.68 29.78 -15.45
C HIS A 12 -25.89 29.54 -14.16
N GLU A 13 -26.59 29.14 -13.11
CA GLU A 13 -26.01 28.60 -11.90
C GLU A 13 -25.20 27.36 -12.33
N LYS A 14 -23.87 27.47 -12.33
CA LYS A 14 -22.98 26.32 -12.53
C LYS A 14 -23.26 25.36 -11.37
N THR A 15 -24.13 24.38 -11.61
CA THR A 15 -24.36 23.29 -10.66
C THR A 15 -23.03 22.58 -10.45
N VAL A 16 -22.37 22.86 -9.32
CA VAL A 16 -21.19 22.12 -8.89
C VAL A 16 -21.58 20.64 -8.87
N PRO A 17 -20.85 19.73 -9.53
CA PRO A 17 -21.18 18.32 -9.52
C PRO A 17 -21.29 17.84 -8.07
N SER A 18 -22.47 17.35 -7.68
CA SER A 18 -22.69 16.82 -6.34
C SER A 18 -21.69 15.70 -6.08
N ALA A 19 -20.89 15.83 -5.02
CA ALA A 19 -19.83 14.88 -4.69
C ALA A 19 -20.38 13.44 -4.63
N PRO A 20 -19.70 12.45 -5.25
CA PRO A 20 -20.17 11.07 -5.29
C PRO A 20 -20.52 10.52 -3.91
N SER A 21 -21.55 9.66 -3.81
CA SER A 21 -21.88 8.99 -2.56
C SER A 21 -20.78 8.03 -2.12
N LEU A 22 -20.68 7.74 -0.82
CA LEU A 22 -19.69 6.76 -0.31
C LEU A 22 -19.87 5.38 -0.97
N GLY A 23 -21.11 4.95 -1.22
CA GLY A 23 -21.37 3.70 -1.94
C GLY A 23 -20.91 3.75 -3.40
N SER A 24 -21.08 4.89 -4.08
CA SER A 24 -20.55 5.07 -5.43
C SER A 24 -19.02 5.08 -5.44
N LEU A 25 -18.38 5.70 -4.45
CA LEU A 25 -16.92 5.66 -4.30
C LEU A 25 -16.45 4.22 -4.06
N PHE A 26 -17.07 3.51 -3.13
CA PHE A 26 -16.75 2.10 -2.85
C PHE A 26 -16.80 1.25 -4.12
N LEU A 27 -17.93 1.25 -4.84
CA LEU A 27 -18.08 0.44 -6.06
C LEU A 27 -17.09 0.85 -7.16
N THR A 28 -16.80 2.14 -7.28
CA THR A 28 -15.84 2.63 -8.27
C THR A 28 -14.43 2.14 -7.93
N PHE A 29 -13.97 2.37 -6.70
CA PHE A 29 -12.62 2.00 -6.28
C PHE A 29 -12.45 0.49 -6.15
N LEU A 30 -13.53 -0.25 -5.86
CA LEU A 30 -13.57 -1.71 -5.95
C LEU A 30 -13.31 -2.16 -7.39
N LYS A 31 -14.02 -1.57 -8.37
CA LYS A 31 -13.79 -1.86 -9.79
C LYS A 31 -12.38 -1.47 -10.24
N ILE A 32 -11.87 -0.32 -9.79
CA ILE A 32 -10.49 0.09 -10.07
C ILE A 32 -9.51 -0.94 -9.50
N GLY A 33 -9.67 -1.37 -8.24
CA GLY A 33 -8.85 -2.40 -7.62
C GLY A 33 -8.90 -3.75 -8.35
N SER A 34 -10.07 -4.14 -8.86
CA SER A 34 -10.23 -5.37 -9.63
C SER A 34 -9.63 -5.32 -11.05
N THR A 35 -9.36 -4.12 -11.58
CA THR A 35 -8.94 -3.94 -12.98
C THR A 35 -7.57 -3.30 -13.14
N ALA A 36 -6.97 -2.83 -12.04
CA ALA A 36 -5.65 -2.21 -12.05
C ALA A 36 -4.54 -3.27 -12.19
N PHE A 37 -4.18 -3.58 -13.44
CA PHE A 37 -2.99 -4.37 -13.78
C PHE A 37 -1.87 -3.44 -14.27
N GLY A 38 -0.61 -3.76 -13.95
CA GLY A 38 0.55 -2.93 -14.36
C GLY A 38 1.28 -2.21 -13.23
N GLY A 39 1.02 -2.58 -11.97
CA GLY A 39 1.75 -2.07 -10.81
C GLY A 39 1.25 -0.72 -10.29
N PHE A 40 1.97 -0.16 -9.32
CA PHE A 40 1.51 1.00 -8.54
C PHE A 40 1.30 2.26 -9.40
N MET A 41 2.13 2.49 -10.43
CA MET A 41 1.99 3.62 -11.35
C MET A 41 0.76 3.50 -12.26
N ALA A 42 0.41 2.28 -12.67
CA ALA A 42 -0.81 2.03 -13.45
C ALA A 42 -2.05 2.38 -12.62
N LEU A 43 -2.07 1.96 -11.35
CA LEU A 43 -3.15 2.33 -10.42
C LEU A 43 -3.26 3.86 -10.24
N ILE A 44 -2.14 4.54 -10.01
CA ILE A 44 -2.12 6.02 -9.89
C ILE A 44 -2.66 6.67 -11.17
N SER A 45 -2.27 6.19 -12.35
CA SER A 45 -2.74 6.71 -13.64
C SER A 45 -4.25 6.52 -13.82
N VAL A 46 -4.78 5.35 -13.47
CA VAL A 46 -6.23 5.08 -13.52
C VAL A 46 -6.99 6.00 -12.55
N VAL A 47 -6.46 6.19 -11.35
CA VAL A 47 -7.04 7.10 -10.34
C VAL A 47 -7.01 8.55 -10.82
N GLN A 48 -5.89 9.02 -11.41
CA GLN A 48 -5.77 10.35 -12.00
C GLN A 48 -6.78 10.54 -13.14
N ASN A 49 -6.87 9.57 -14.06
CA ASN A 49 -7.83 9.62 -15.16
C ASN A 49 -9.27 9.70 -14.66
N TYR A 50 -9.61 8.94 -13.61
CA TYR A 50 -10.92 8.99 -13.00
C TYR A 50 -11.19 10.32 -12.28
N ALA A 51 -10.34 10.69 -11.33
CA ALA A 51 -10.58 11.76 -10.36
C ALA A 51 -10.33 13.16 -10.95
N VAL A 52 -9.30 13.33 -11.78
CA VAL A 52 -8.94 14.62 -12.38
C VAL A 52 -9.62 14.77 -13.74
N VAL A 53 -9.42 13.82 -14.64
CA VAL A 53 -9.78 14.00 -16.07
C VAL A 53 -11.28 13.78 -16.31
N ARG A 54 -11.80 12.59 -15.97
CA ARG A 54 -13.18 12.20 -16.34
C ARG A 54 -14.23 12.80 -15.43
N ARG A 55 -14.02 12.77 -14.11
CA ARG A 55 -15.02 13.18 -13.12
C ARG A 55 -14.75 14.55 -12.50
N LYS A 56 -13.56 15.13 -12.72
CA LYS A 56 -13.17 16.47 -12.22
C LYS A 56 -13.53 16.66 -10.74
N LEU A 57 -13.25 15.64 -9.93
CA LEU A 57 -13.52 15.59 -8.50
C LEU A 57 -12.46 16.32 -7.69
N ILE A 58 -11.24 16.37 -8.22
CA ILE A 58 -10.09 17.07 -7.64
C ILE A 58 -9.33 17.77 -8.78
N GLU A 59 -8.64 18.85 -8.44
CA GLU A 59 -7.74 19.55 -9.37
C GLU A 59 -6.46 18.73 -9.62
N GLU A 60 -5.76 19.04 -10.71
CA GLU A 60 -4.49 18.38 -11.02
C GLU A 60 -3.41 18.65 -9.96
N GLU A 61 -3.38 19.87 -9.42
CA GLU A 61 -2.50 20.29 -8.33
C GLU A 61 -2.72 19.45 -7.07
N ASP A 62 -3.99 19.22 -6.70
CA ASP A 62 -4.34 18.36 -5.58
C ASP A 62 -3.84 16.92 -5.78
N MET A 63 -3.92 16.40 -7.01
CA MET A 63 -3.42 15.06 -7.33
C MET A 63 -1.90 14.99 -7.16
N LEU A 64 -1.16 16.01 -7.61
CA LEU A 64 0.30 16.09 -7.47
C LEU A 64 0.72 16.21 -5.99
N ASP A 65 -0.01 17.01 -5.20
CA ASP A 65 0.16 17.09 -3.74
C ASP A 65 -0.07 15.72 -3.09
N GLY A 66 -1.12 15.01 -3.51
CA GLY A 66 -1.42 13.66 -3.04
C GLY A 66 -0.33 12.64 -3.34
N ILE A 67 0.25 12.68 -4.54
CA ILE A 67 1.40 11.83 -4.91
C ILE A 67 2.61 12.20 -4.07
N SER A 68 2.89 13.49 -3.89
CA SER A 68 4.02 13.98 -3.09
C SER A 68 3.89 13.61 -1.62
N LEU A 69 2.68 13.67 -1.06
CA LEU A 69 2.42 13.26 0.31
C LEU A 69 2.54 11.73 0.47
N ALA A 70 2.00 10.98 -0.50
CA ALA A 70 1.99 9.51 -0.47
C ALA A 70 3.40 8.89 -0.52
N THR A 71 4.40 9.58 -1.06
CA THR A 71 5.79 9.11 -1.09
C THR A 71 6.54 9.35 0.23
N ILE A 72 6.07 10.31 1.04
CA ILE A 72 6.64 10.63 2.36
C ILE A 72 5.98 9.78 3.44
N LEU A 73 4.69 9.47 3.29
CA LEU A 73 3.96 8.64 4.23
C LEU A 73 4.46 7.18 4.20
N PRO A 74 4.55 6.52 5.37
CA PRO A 74 4.81 5.09 5.41
C PRO A 74 3.67 4.32 4.70
N GLY A 75 4.02 3.16 4.17
CA GLY A 75 3.09 2.24 3.53
C GLY A 75 3.11 2.28 1.99
N PRO A 76 2.16 1.57 1.37
CA PRO A 76 2.11 1.44 -0.08
C PRO A 76 1.63 2.72 -0.76
N VAL A 77 2.55 3.39 -1.48
CA VAL A 77 2.35 4.68 -2.16
C VAL A 77 1.03 4.77 -2.93
N ALA A 78 0.70 3.78 -3.77
CA ALA A 78 -0.54 3.86 -4.56
C ALA A 78 -1.82 3.81 -3.71
N VAL A 79 -1.82 3.07 -2.59
CA VAL A 79 -2.95 3.06 -1.65
C VAL A 79 -3.03 4.40 -0.92
N ASN A 80 -1.89 4.97 -0.54
CA ASN A 80 -1.84 6.30 0.08
C ASN A 80 -2.40 7.38 -0.86
N VAL A 81 -2.09 7.31 -2.17
CA VAL A 81 -2.71 8.18 -3.19
C VAL A 81 -4.22 7.96 -3.26
N VAL A 82 -4.69 6.71 -3.31
CA VAL A 82 -6.13 6.39 -3.32
C VAL A 82 -6.84 6.94 -2.08
N ALA A 83 -6.24 6.78 -0.90
CA ALA A 83 -6.75 7.30 0.36
C ALA A 83 -6.79 8.84 0.35
N TYR A 84 -5.76 9.49 -0.18
CA TYR A 84 -5.72 10.95 -0.33
C TYR A 84 -6.82 11.46 -1.27
N VAL A 85 -7.02 10.82 -2.42
CA VAL A 85 -8.10 11.17 -3.34
C VAL A 85 -9.46 10.99 -2.66
N GLY A 86 -9.66 9.88 -1.94
CA GLY A 86 -10.86 9.68 -1.14
C GLY A 86 -11.06 10.76 -0.07
N TYR A 87 -9.97 11.19 0.57
CA TYR A 87 -9.96 12.29 1.55
C TYR A 87 -10.41 13.61 0.93
N ARG A 88 -9.87 13.99 -0.24
CA ARG A 88 -10.26 15.23 -0.94
C ARG A 88 -11.73 15.23 -1.35
N VAL A 89 -12.30 14.07 -1.69
CA VAL A 89 -13.68 13.97 -2.16
C VAL A 89 -14.71 13.92 -1.02
N ARG A 90 -14.43 13.21 0.08
CA ARG A 90 -15.39 13.01 1.19
C ARG A 90 -14.75 12.94 2.59
N GLY A 91 -13.60 13.57 2.78
CA GLY A 91 -12.86 13.56 4.04
C GLY A 91 -12.47 12.16 4.48
N VAL A 92 -12.30 11.96 5.78
CA VAL A 92 -11.79 10.70 6.36
C VAL A 92 -12.61 9.47 5.93
N ALA A 93 -13.94 9.59 5.85
CA ALA A 93 -14.78 8.48 5.40
C ALA A 93 -14.50 8.09 3.94
N GLY A 94 -14.28 9.07 3.07
CA GLY A 94 -13.87 8.81 1.69
C GLY A 94 -12.51 8.13 1.62
N ALA A 95 -11.55 8.56 2.43
CA ALA A 95 -10.21 7.95 2.49
C ALA A 95 -10.27 6.46 2.84
N VAL A 96 -10.95 6.11 3.95
CA VAL A 96 -11.08 4.72 4.40
C VAL A 96 -11.83 3.88 3.36
N VAL A 97 -12.96 4.38 2.84
CA VAL A 97 -13.78 3.65 1.87
C VAL A 97 -13.01 3.36 0.58
N CYS A 98 -12.31 4.34 0.01
CA CYS A 98 -11.55 4.15 -1.22
C CYS A 98 -10.35 3.21 -1.00
N ALA A 99 -9.63 3.35 0.12
CA ALA A 99 -8.49 2.50 0.46
C ALA A 99 -8.90 1.04 0.68
N VAL A 100 -9.99 0.80 1.43
CA VAL A 100 -10.53 -0.55 1.62
C VAL A 100 -11.01 -1.12 0.28
N ALA A 101 -11.81 -0.35 -0.47
CA ALA A 101 -12.38 -0.81 -1.72
C ALA A 101 -11.31 -1.20 -2.75
N VAL A 102 -10.21 -0.45 -2.88
CA VAL A 102 -9.16 -0.76 -3.85
C VAL A 102 -8.36 -2.01 -3.46
N LEU A 103 -8.22 -2.29 -2.17
CA LEU A 103 -7.46 -3.45 -1.66
C LEU A 103 -8.29 -4.74 -1.59
N LEU A 104 -9.61 -4.61 -1.41
CA LEU A 104 -10.51 -5.73 -1.16
C LEU A 104 -10.47 -6.83 -2.24
N PRO A 105 -10.40 -6.54 -3.55
CA PRO A 105 -10.38 -7.57 -4.57
C PRO A 105 -9.15 -8.49 -4.47
N SER A 106 -7.97 -7.89 -4.32
CA SER A 106 -6.72 -8.64 -4.16
C SER A 106 -6.69 -9.43 -2.86
N PHE A 107 -7.20 -8.84 -1.77
CA PHE A 107 -7.31 -9.53 -0.49
C PHE A 107 -8.22 -10.77 -0.58
N LEU A 108 -9.41 -10.64 -1.18
CA LEU A 108 -10.35 -11.76 -1.33
C LEU A 108 -9.82 -12.84 -2.26
N LEU A 109 -9.15 -12.45 -3.35
CA LEU A 109 -8.52 -13.38 -4.28
C LEU A 109 -7.43 -14.19 -3.56
N LEU A 110 -6.53 -13.50 -2.86
CA LEU A 110 -5.44 -14.15 -2.12
C LEU A 110 -6.00 -15.07 -1.02
N LEU A 111 -6.98 -14.61 -0.25
CA LEU A 111 -7.62 -15.43 0.78
C LEU A 111 -8.26 -16.70 0.19
N GLY A 112 -8.92 -16.58 -0.96
CA GLY A 112 -9.49 -17.72 -1.67
C GLY A 112 -8.43 -18.71 -2.17
N LEU A 113 -7.32 -18.19 -2.72
CA LEU A 113 -6.18 -19.00 -3.16
C LEU A 113 -5.49 -19.71 -1.99
N SER A 114 -5.27 -19.02 -0.87
CA SER A 114 -4.71 -19.62 0.34
C SER A 114 -5.63 -20.69 0.93
N TYR A 115 -6.95 -20.45 0.96
CA TYR A 115 -7.91 -21.47 1.39
C TYR A 115 -7.85 -22.72 0.49
N ALA A 116 -7.78 -22.52 -0.83
CA ALA A 116 -7.65 -23.62 -1.78
C ALA A 116 -6.32 -24.38 -1.58
N TYR A 117 -5.21 -23.68 -1.38
CA TYR A 117 -3.90 -24.26 -1.10
C TYR A 117 -3.96 -25.24 0.08
N PHE A 118 -4.41 -24.79 1.24
CA PHE A 118 -4.50 -25.66 2.43
C PHE A 118 -5.56 -26.76 2.31
N ARG A 119 -6.61 -26.55 1.49
CA ARG A 119 -7.65 -27.57 1.28
C ARG A 119 -7.20 -28.70 0.36
N PHE A 120 -6.35 -28.41 -0.62
CA PHE A 120 -5.90 -29.32 -1.67
C PHE A 120 -4.41 -29.72 -1.58
N ASP A 121 -3.73 -29.40 -0.48
CA ASP A 121 -2.31 -29.68 -0.24
C ASP A 121 -1.91 -31.16 -0.41
N GLN A 122 -2.86 -32.09 -0.24
CA GLN A 122 -2.61 -33.53 -0.42
C GLN A 122 -2.60 -34.01 -1.88
N VAL A 123 -2.80 -33.12 -2.86
CA VAL A 123 -2.83 -33.48 -4.29
C VAL A 123 -1.42 -33.35 -4.89
N PRO A 124 -0.77 -34.44 -5.34
CA PRO A 124 0.62 -34.39 -5.85
C PRO A 124 0.84 -33.47 -7.04
N ALA A 125 -0.23 -33.15 -7.79
CA ALA A 125 -0.17 -32.17 -8.88
C ALA A 125 0.02 -30.73 -8.38
N VAL A 126 -0.51 -30.40 -7.20
CA VAL A 126 -0.37 -29.08 -6.57
C VAL A 126 1.08 -28.89 -6.10
N GLU A 127 1.65 -29.90 -5.44
CA GLU A 127 3.06 -29.91 -5.02
C GLU A 127 4.02 -29.68 -6.22
N LYS A 128 3.84 -30.43 -7.31
CA LYS A 128 4.65 -30.27 -8.52
C LYS A 128 4.49 -28.91 -9.20
N PHE A 129 3.28 -28.34 -9.12
CA PHE A 129 3.02 -26.99 -9.63
C PHE A 129 3.85 -25.96 -8.85
N PHE A 130 3.83 -25.99 -7.51
CA PHE A 130 4.62 -25.08 -6.67
C PHE A 130 6.13 -25.26 -6.82
N MET A 131 6.62 -26.50 -6.99
CA MET A 131 8.04 -26.74 -7.29
C MET A 131 8.50 -26.01 -8.56
N GLY A 132 7.63 -25.86 -9.56
CA GLY A 132 7.91 -25.07 -10.76
C GLY A 132 7.96 -23.55 -10.52
N PHE A 133 7.26 -23.04 -9.51
CA PHE A 133 7.24 -21.61 -9.15
C PHE A 133 8.45 -21.17 -8.35
N ILE A 134 9.05 -22.04 -7.52
CA ILE A 134 10.23 -21.72 -6.70
C ILE A 134 11.32 -20.97 -7.50
N PRO A 135 11.79 -21.46 -8.67
CA PRO A 135 12.81 -20.73 -9.46
C PRO A 135 12.30 -19.38 -10.01
N ALA A 136 11.00 -19.24 -10.31
CA ALA A 136 10.41 -17.99 -10.75
C ALA A 136 10.39 -16.96 -9.60
N VAL A 137 9.95 -17.37 -8.40
CA VAL A 137 9.98 -16.55 -7.19
C VAL A 137 11.41 -16.13 -6.85
N ALA A 138 12.37 -17.07 -6.90
CA ALA A 138 13.78 -16.76 -6.68
C ALA A 138 14.30 -15.70 -7.65
N ARG A 139 13.93 -15.77 -8.94
CA ARG A 139 14.31 -14.74 -9.92
C ARG A 139 13.62 -13.40 -9.68
N ILE A 140 12.36 -13.38 -9.24
CA ILE A 140 11.64 -12.14 -8.88
C ILE A 140 12.33 -11.45 -7.71
N ILE A 141 12.66 -12.19 -6.64
CA ILE A 141 13.39 -11.66 -5.48
C ILE A 141 14.77 -11.16 -5.92
N ALA A 142 15.51 -11.92 -6.71
CA ALA A 142 16.82 -11.50 -7.23
C ALA A 142 16.73 -10.22 -8.07
N ALA A 143 15.72 -10.12 -8.95
CA ALA A 143 15.50 -8.93 -9.78
C ALA A 143 15.10 -7.71 -8.94
N ALA A 144 14.26 -7.89 -7.92
CA ALA A 144 13.89 -6.85 -6.97
C ALA A 144 15.13 -6.34 -6.21
N SER A 145 15.91 -7.25 -5.64
CA SER A 145 17.17 -6.93 -4.94
C SER A 145 18.16 -6.20 -5.85
N TRP A 146 18.27 -6.62 -7.11
CA TRP A 146 19.14 -5.96 -8.09
C TRP A 146 18.68 -4.53 -8.41
N ASN A 147 17.37 -4.35 -8.62
CA ASN A 147 16.78 -3.04 -8.91
C ASN A 147 16.87 -2.09 -7.72
N MET A 148 16.73 -2.59 -6.49
CA MET A 148 16.95 -1.82 -5.27
C MET A 148 18.43 -1.48 -5.08
N GLY A 149 19.32 -2.47 -5.25
CA GLY A 149 20.76 -2.30 -5.11
C GLY A 149 21.31 -1.21 -6.03
N LYS A 150 20.88 -1.17 -7.30
CA LYS A 150 21.27 -0.11 -8.25
C LYS A 150 20.90 1.30 -7.79
N LYS A 151 19.82 1.46 -7.02
CA LYS A 151 19.35 2.76 -6.53
C LYS A 151 19.98 3.12 -5.18
N ALA A 152 20.24 2.12 -4.34
CA ALA A 152 20.78 2.31 -3.00
C ALA A 152 22.31 2.43 -2.98
N ILE A 153 23.00 1.77 -3.91
CA ILE A 153 24.47 1.72 -3.97
C ILE A 153 24.96 2.75 -4.99
N THR A 154 25.08 4.00 -4.56
CA THR A 154 25.53 5.11 -5.41
C THR A 154 27.02 5.40 -5.32
N GLY A 155 27.69 4.93 -4.26
CA GLY A 155 29.09 5.20 -4.00
C GLY A 155 29.82 4.06 -3.29
N MET A 156 31.10 4.30 -2.98
CA MET A 156 31.99 3.31 -2.39
C MET A 156 31.61 2.97 -0.95
N VAL A 157 31.10 3.93 -0.18
CA VAL A 157 30.69 3.71 1.22
C VAL A 157 29.48 2.79 1.28
N GLU A 158 28.48 3.03 0.43
CA GLU A 158 27.26 2.23 0.31
C GLU A 158 27.58 0.81 -0.17
N MET A 159 28.54 0.66 -1.09
CA MET A 159 29.04 -0.65 -1.56
C MET A 159 29.69 -1.42 -0.40
N LEU A 160 30.55 -0.77 0.39
CA LEU A 160 31.22 -1.40 1.53
C LEU A 160 30.22 -1.83 2.62
N ILE A 161 29.26 -0.97 2.95
CA ILE A 161 28.18 -1.31 3.90
C ILE A 161 27.39 -2.51 3.37
N THR A 162 27.06 -2.52 2.08
CA THR A 162 26.30 -3.63 1.47
C THR A 162 27.07 -4.94 1.52
N LEU A 163 28.34 -4.95 1.14
CA LEU A 163 29.18 -6.16 1.16
C LEU A 163 29.39 -6.66 2.60
N ALA A 164 29.63 -5.74 3.55
CA ALA A 164 29.77 -6.10 4.96
C ALA A 164 28.46 -6.70 5.51
N ALA A 165 27.32 -6.06 5.27
CA ALA A 165 26.02 -6.55 5.68
C ALA A 165 25.69 -7.92 5.06
N PHE A 166 25.97 -8.09 3.76
CA PHE A 166 25.77 -9.35 3.05
C PHE A 166 26.63 -10.47 3.64
N GLY A 167 27.92 -10.22 3.89
CA GLY A 167 28.82 -11.18 4.52
C GLY A 167 28.40 -11.55 5.95
N LEU A 168 27.99 -10.57 6.76
CA LEU A 168 27.55 -10.79 8.14
C LEU A 168 26.27 -11.64 8.21
N LEU A 169 25.32 -11.38 7.32
CA LEU A 169 24.07 -12.13 7.22
C LEU A 169 24.31 -13.57 6.74
N LEU A 170 25.22 -13.80 5.80
CA LEU A 170 25.56 -15.15 5.34
C LEU A 170 26.35 -15.97 6.37
N GLY A 171 27.24 -15.33 7.12
CA GLY A 171 28.13 -16.02 8.06
C GLY A 171 27.50 -16.29 9.42
N ILE A 172 26.81 -15.29 9.99
CA ILE A 172 26.27 -15.34 11.36
C ILE A 172 24.75 -15.38 11.33
N GLY A 173 24.15 -14.52 10.50
CA GLY A 173 22.70 -14.39 10.38
C GLY A 173 21.99 -13.99 11.69
N GLY A 174 20.66 -14.02 11.66
CA GLY A 174 19.82 -13.84 12.84
C GLY A 174 19.45 -12.39 13.17
N PHE A 175 18.38 -12.27 13.98
CA PHE A 175 17.72 -11.01 14.29
C PHE A 175 18.64 -9.94 14.89
N VAL A 176 19.55 -10.32 15.80
CA VAL A 176 20.48 -9.38 16.45
C VAL A 176 21.47 -8.79 15.46
N VAL A 177 21.95 -9.60 14.51
CA VAL A 177 22.85 -9.16 13.44
C VAL A 177 22.12 -8.20 12.51
N THR A 178 20.87 -8.50 12.14
CA THR A 178 20.02 -7.61 11.34
C THR A 178 19.81 -6.26 12.04
N LEU A 179 19.48 -6.24 13.33
CA LEU A 179 19.34 -5.01 14.10
C LEU A 179 20.66 -4.22 14.19
N GLY A 180 21.78 -4.92 14.38
CA GLY A 180 23.12 -4.33 14.39
C GLY A 180 23.48 -3.67 13.07
N ILE A 181 23.16 -4.33 11.94
CA ILE A 181 23.36 -3.78 10.59
C ILE A 181 22.51 -2.54 10.40
N ILE A 182 21.21 -2.59 10.70
CA ILE A 182 20.30 -1.44 10.52
C ILE A 182 20.76 -0.24 11.34
N SER A 183 21.10 -0.48 12.61
CA SER A 183 21.54 0.58 13.53
C SER A 183 22.89 1.16 13.10
N GLY A 184 23.84 0.29 12.74
CA GLY A 184 25.17 0.68 12.27
C GLY A 184 25.12 1.46 10.96
N SER A 185 24.37 0.98 9.97
CA SER A 185 24.18 1.69 8.70
C SER A 185 23.46 3.03 8.90
N GLY A 186 22.52 3.11 9.84
CA GLY A 186 21.83 4.35 10.21
C GLY A 186 22.79 5.39 10.79
N ILE A 187 23.67 4.99 11.72
CA ILE A 187 24.67 5.87 12.32
C ILE A 187 25.69 6.35 11.27
N ILE A 188 26.19 5.45 10.43
CA ILE A 188 27.11 5.81 9.34
C ILE A 188 26.41 6.75 8.36
N GLY A 189 25.13 6.51 8.05
CA GLY A 189 24.30 7.39 7.22
C GLY A 189 24.17 8.81 7.79
N LEU A 190 23.92 8.94 9.10
CA LEU A 190 23.85 10.23 9.79
C LEU A 190 25.17 11.00 9.75
N LEU A 191 26.30 10.30 9.78
CA LEU A 191 27.63 10.93 9.79
C LEU A 191 28.13 11.25 8.37
N ALA A 192 27.83 10.40 7.38
CA ALA A 192 28.33 10.51 6.02
C ALA A 192 27.39 11.29 5.07
N PHE A 193 26.07 11.29 5.32
CA PHE A 193 25.05 11.85 4.41
C PHE A 193 24.19 12.93 5.08
N ARG A 194 24.81 13.92 5.73
CA ARG A 194 24.11 15.14 6.19
C ARG A 194 23.69 16.01 5.00
N GLN A 195 22.59 15.66 4.34
CA GLN A 195 21.85 16.60 3.50
C GLN A 195 20.71 17.20 4.30
N SER A 196 20.67 18.54 4.33
CA SER A 196 19.61 19.33 4.95
C SER A 196 18.26 18.93 4.35
N SER A 197 17.45 18.26 5.15
CA SER A 197 16.01 18.21 4.91
C SER A 197 15.49 19.65 4.99
N GLY A 198 14.90 20.15 3.90
CA GLY A 198 14.15 21.41 3.94
C GLY A 198 13.07 21.36 5.02
N PRO A 199 12.64 22.51 5.57
CA PRO A 199 11.68 22.55 6.66
C PRO A 199 10.40 21.80 6.27
N PRO A 200 9.87 20.93 7.14
CA PRO A 200 8.62 20.24 6.87
C PRO A 200 7.51 21.25 6.62
N SER A 201 6.84 21.14 5.48
CA SER A 201 5.65 21.92 5.17
C SER A 201 4.60 21.65 6.25
N GLN A 202 4.12 22.72 6.88
CA GLN A 202 3.24 22.61 8.04
C GLN A 202 1.94 21.90 7.65
N PRO A 203 1.54 20.83 8.36
CA PRO A 203 0.24 20.20 8.12
C PRO A 203 -0.85 21.22 8.42
N LYS A 204 -1.64 21.56 7.40
CA LYS A 204 -2.82 22.42 7.53
C LYS A 204 -3.78 21.72 8.51
N LYS A 205 -4.01 22.31 9.68
CA LYS A 205 -4.95 21.78 10.69
C LYS A 205 -6.38 21.81 10.13
N GLU A 206 -6.80 20.73 9.48
CA GLU A 206 -8.21 20.53 9.15
C GLU A 206 -8.94 19.87 10.34
N ARG A 207 -10.04 20.50 10.73
CA ARG A 207 -10.94 19.99 11.76
C ARG A 207 -11.50 18.64 11.32
N LEU A 208 -11.15 17.59 12.06
CA LEU A 208 -11.79 16.28 12.05
C LEU A 208 -13.30 16.47 12.28
N THR A 209 -14.06 16.55 11.19
CA THR A 209 -15.51 16.54 11.24
C THR A 209 -15.93 15.08 11.26
N GLY A 210 -16.50 14.64 12.39
CA GLY A 210 -16.89 13.26 12.64
C GLY A 210 -17.84 12.75 11.57
N ALA A 211 -17.31 11.92 10.67
CA ALA A 211 -18.10 11.24 9.66
C ALA A 211 -18.62 9.92 10.22
N ARG A 212 -19.95 9.73 10.18
CA ARG A 212 -20.57 8.44 10.47
C ARG A 212 -20.18 7.45 9.37
N LEU A 213 -19.38 6.47 9.74
CA LEU A 213 -19.00 5.34 8.89
C LEU A 213 -20.25 4.52 8.57
N ASN A 214 -20.62 4.41 7.29
CA ASN A 214 -21.71 3.53 6.88
C ASN A 214 -21.30 2.05 7.13
N SER A 215 -22.13 1.33 7.88
CA SER A 215 -21.91 -0.04 8.36
C SER A 215 -21.66 -1.09 7.27
N ALA A 216 -22.00 -0.82 6.01
CA ALA A 216 -21.80 -1.74 4.89
C ALA A 216 -20.33 -1.97 4.53
N ALA A 217 -19.47 -0.95 4.61
CA ALA A 217 -18.04 -1.10 4.33
C ALA A 217 -17.29 -1.83 5.46
N ALA A 218 -17.73 -1.62 6.71
CA ALA A 218 -17.23 -2.35 7.87
C ALA A 218 -17.65 -3.82 7.86
N ALA A 219 -18.88 -4.11 7.40
CA ALA A 219 -19.41 -5.47 7.36
C ALA A 219 -18.61 -6.39 6.43
N MET A 220 -18.23 -5.95 5.22
CA MET A 220 -17.45 -6.80 4.28
C MET A 220 -16.03 -7.11 4.77
N VAL A 221 -15.37 -6.17 5.45
CA VAL A 221 -14.06 -6.42 6.07
C VAL A 221 -14.20 -7.34 7.28
N ALA A 222 -15.33 -7.32 7.99
CA ALA A 222 -15.55 -8.10 9.21
C ALA A 222 -15.95 -9.57 8.96
N VAL A 223 -16.57 -9.91 7.81
CA VAL A 223 -17.04 -11.29 7.52
C VAL A 223 -15.94 -12.36 7.68
N PRO A 224 -14.71 -12.18 7.16
CA PRO A 224 -13.64 -13.17 7.35
C PRO A 224 -13.18 -13.30 8.81
N PHE A 225 -13.41 -12.27 9.64
CA PHE A 225 -12.96 -12.21 11.03
C PHE A 225 -14.04 -12.57 12.03
N LEU A 226 -15.29 -12.79 11.59
CA LEU A 226 -16.42 -13.06 12.47
C LEU A 226 -16.29 -14.38 13.25
N SER A 227 -15.56 -15.35 12.68
CA SER A 227 -15.28 -16.66 13.28
C SER A 227 -13.88 -16.74 13.90
N MET A 228 -13.12 -15.64 13.88
CA MET A 228 -11.73 -15.63 14.32
C MET A 228 -11.64 -15.27 15.81
N ASP A 229 -10.72 -15.92 16.52
CA ASP A 229 -10.44 -15.57 17.91
C ASP A 229 -10.05 -14.08 18.00
N LEU A 230 -10.70 -13.32 18.87
CA LEU A 230 -10.46 -11.90 19.06
C LEU A 230 -9.02 -11.61 19.48
N ALA A 231 -8.38 -12.50 20.23
CA ALA A 231 -6.97 -12.41 20.60
C ALA A 231 -6.06 -12.60 19.38
N LEU A 232 -6.40 -13.55 18.50
CA LEU A 232 -5.67 -13.76 17.24
C LEU A 232 -5.86 -12.57 16.30
N ALA A 233 -7.09 -12.03 16.19
CA ALA A 233 -7.39 -10.84 15.38
C ALA A 233 -6.62 -9.61 15.86
N GLY A 234 -6.60 -9.38 17.18
CA GLY A 234 -5.81 -8.32 17.78
C GLY A 234 -4.32 -8.49 17.49
N LYS A 235 -3.79 -9.72 17.63
CA LYS A 235 -2.37 -10.00 17.36
C LYS A 235 -2.02 -9.77 15.89
N LEU A 236 -2.81 -10.28 14.95
CA LEU A 236 -2.61 -10.02 13.52
C LEU A 236 -2.68 -8.52 13.23
N PHE A 237 -3.70 -7.83 13.74
CA PHE A 237 -3.86 -6.40 13.52
C PHE A 237 -2.63 -5.62 14.00
N VAL A 238 -2.19 -5.84 15.24
CA VAL A 238 -1.03 -5.12 15.80
C VAL A 238 0.25 -5.43 15.03
N THR A 239 0.50 -6.71 14.70
CA THR A 239 1.69 -7.12 13.95
C THR A 239 1.71 -6.48 12.55
N PHE A 240 0.65 -6.61 11.77
CA PHE A 240 0.60 -6.11 10.39
C PHE A 240 0.44 -4.58 10.31
N ALA A 241 -0.26 -3.95 11.26
CA ALA A 241 -0.28 -2.50 11.37
C ALA A 241 1.11 -1.96 11.71
N GLY A 242 1.83 -2.60 12.65
CA GLY A 242 3.22 -2.25 12.97
C GLY A 242 4.14 -2.36 11.76
N MET A 243 4.04 -3.46 10.99
CA MET A 243 4.79 -3.63 9.74
C MET A 243 4.48 -2.52 8.72
N SER A 244 3.21 -2.10 8.62
CA SER A 244 2.78 -1.06 7.67
C SER A 244 3.38 0.31 8.03
N VAL A 245 3.53 0.63 9.32
CA VAL A 245 4.17 1.87 9.79
C VAL A 245 5.67 1.88 9.52
N LEU A 246 6.31 0.71 9.53
CA LEU A 246 7.74 0.56 9.27
C LEU A 246 8.07 0.48 7.77
N LEU A 247 7.06 0.36 6.90
CA LEU A 247 7.26 0.21 5.48
C LEU A 247 7.57 1.55 4.81
N PHE A 248 8.84 1.75 4.44
CA PHE A 248 9.28 2.84 3.57
C PHE A 248 9.91 2.27 2.31
N GLY A 249 9.68 2.89 1.14
CA GLY A 249 10.39 2.53 -0.09
C GLY A 249 9.73 1.46 -0.99
N GLY A 250 8.44 1.16 -0.79
CA GLY A 250 7.64 0.32 -1.69
C GLY A 250 7.60 -1.17 -1.35
N GLY A 251 6.83 -1.94 -2.12
CA GLY A 251 6.48 -3.33 -1.79
C GLY A 251 7.65 -4.33 -1.72
N TYR A 252 8.81 -4.00 -2.29
CA TYR A 252 9.98 -4.89 -2.32
C TYR A 252 10.64 -5.08 -0.95
N VAL A 253 10.58 -4.05 -0.09
CA VAL A 253 11.10 -4.12 1.30
C VAL A 253 10.19 -4.96 2.19
N PHE A 254 8.93 -5.13 1.77
CA PHE A 254 7.91 -5.76 2.58
C PHE A 254 8.08 -7.28 2.67
N ILE A 255 8.50 -7.93 1.58
CA ILE A 255 8.70 -9.39 1.52
C ILE A 255 9.66 -9.90 2.61
N PRO A 256 10.92 -9.41 2.71
CA PRO A 256 11.84 -9.89 3.74
C PRO A 256 11.37 -9.54 5.16
N LEU A 257 10.69 -8.41 5.35
CA LEU A 257 10.14 -8.02 6.66
C LEU A 257 9.02 -8.96 7.12
N ILE A 258 8.09 -9.32 6.22
CA ILE A 258 7.05 -10.31 6.53
C ILE A 258 7.71 -11.64 6.83
N GLN A 259 8.67 -12.09 6.01
CA GLN A 259 9.35 -13.36 6.22
C GLN A 259 9.94 -13.45 7.63
N GLU A 260 10.71 -12.45 8.04
CA GLU A 260 11.38 -12.47 9.35
C GLU A 260 10.38 -12.51 10.51
N ILE A 261 9.29 -11.74 10.45
CA ILE A 261 8.35 -11.67 11.58
C ILE A 261 7.36 -12.85 11.56
N VAL A 262 6.88 -13.26 10.40
CA VAL A 262 5.82 -14.29 10.27
C VAL A 262 6.42 -15.70 10.31
N VAL A 263 7.55 -15.93 9.63
CA VAL A 263 8.21 -17.24 9.56
C VAL A 263 9.16 -17.40 10.75
N THR A 264 10.16 -16.51 10.88
CA THR A 264 11.21 -16.66 11.92
C THR A 264 10.71 -16.25 13.30
N GLY A 265 9.98 -15.15 13.41
CA GLY A 265 9.59 -14.54 14.69
C GLY A 265 8.40 -15.21 15.36
N HIS A 266 7.29 -15.34 14.63
CA HIS A 266 6.05 -15.91 15.16
C HIS A 266 5.86 -17.40 14.84
N GLY A 267 6.51 -17.93 13.79
CA GLY A 267 6.31 -19.30 13.33
C GLY A 267 4.88 -19.58 12.87
N TRP A 268 4.18 -18.57 12.33
CA TRP A 268 2.80 -18.72 11.88
C TRP A 268 2.67 -19.53 10.60
N VAL A 269 3.68 -19.47 9.74
CA VAL A 269 3.82 -20.28 8.54
C VAL A 269 5.25 -20.78 8.41
N THR A 270 5.40 -21.94 7.78
CA THR A 270 6.71 -22.50 7.45
C THR A 270 7.39 -21.68 6.34
N GLN A 271 8.71 -21.84 6.20
CA GLN A 271 9.46 -21.21 5.12
C GLN A 271 8.92 -21.62 3.73
N GLN A 272 8.43 -22.85 3.60
CA GLN A 272 7.87 -23.37 2.35
C GLN A 272 6.48 -22.77 2.08
N GLU A 273 5.58 -22.78 3.07
CA GLU A 273 4.26 -22.13 2.97
C GLU A 273 4.37 -20.63 2.66
N PHE A 274 5.40 -19.94 3.18
CA PHE A 274 5.66 -18.55 2.86
C PHE A 274 6.08 -18.36 1.39
N ILE A 275 6.96 -19.22 0.88
CA ILE A 275 7.39 -19.18 -0.53
C ILE A 275 6.21 -19.50 -1.45
N ASP A 276 5.42 -20.51 -1.11
CA ASP A 276 4.22 -20.88 -1.86
C ASP A 276 3.17 -19.77 -1.80
N GLY A 277 3.04 -19.09 -0.66
CA GLY A 277 2.19 -17.92 -0.49
C GLY A 277 2.60 -16.71 -1.35
N ILE A 278 3.90 -16.52 -1.63
CA ILE A 278 4.37 -15.50 -2.58
C ILE A 278 4.08 -15.90 -4.03
N ALA A 279 4.01 -17.20 -4.32
CA ALA A 279 3.76 -17.73 -5.65
C ALA A 279 2.28 -17.64 -6.07
N LEU A 280 1.35 -17.60 -5.10
CA LEU A 280 -0.10 -17.42 -5.28
C LEU A 280 -0.47 -15.99 -5.72
#